data_AF-A0A9P8LGP1-F1
#
_entry.id   AF-A0A9P8LGP1-F1
#
_cell.length_a   1.000
_cell.length_b   1.000
_cell.length_c   1.000
_cell.angle_alpha   90.00
_cell.angle_beta   90.00
_cell.angle_gamma   90.00
#
_symmetry.space_group_name_H-M   'P 1'
#
loop_
_entity.id
_entity.type
_entity.pdbx_description
1 polymer ?
#
loop_
_entity_poly.entity_id
_entity_poly.type
_entity_poly.pdbx_seq_one_letter_code
_entity_poly.pdbx_strand_id
1 'polypeptide(L)'
;MKPLEGYPRLANLFGQYLGMAIFRRFARLNAQNLLCMQAEIAQLELDLDLVALEDSQSSDPNRQSFQKYVHLLKAAEGSDSLQWRKLMELRGKLREYNEALLQNMEICRMEPPGERDLNTLRGWLEMPECGNRFLRGNEARIFHAPDLVALSTHENHKDAFTRWVCHTGVPWFHRLVGHFFKVGEQLIFPILEGG
;
A
#
# COMPACT_ATOMS: atom_id res chain seq x y z
N MET A 1 -17.15 31.21 -10.41
CA MET A 1 -15.98 30.41 -9.97
C MET A 1 -15.15 30.06 -11.19
N LYS A 2 -13.82 30.17 -11.12
CA LYS A 2 -12.94 29.74 -12.20
C LYS A 2 -12.95 28.20 -12.26
N PRO A 3 -13.04 27.57 -13.44
CA PRO A 3 -13.00 26.11 -13.54
C PRO A 3 -11.68 25.58 -12.98
N LEU A 4 -11.75 24.42 -12.33
CA LEU A 4 -10.56 23.71 -11.86
C LEU A 4 -9.72 23.28 -13.08
N GLU A 5 -8.39 23.45 -13.01
CA GLU A 5 -7.43 23.09 -14.06
C GLU A 5 -6.46 22.01 -13.55
N GLY A 6 -5.74 21.34 -14.46
CA GLY A 6 -4.73 20.33 -14.12
C GLY A 6 -5.30 19.06 -13.49
N TYR A 7 -4.63 18.53 -12.46
CA TYR A 7 -5.01 17.27 -11.80
C TYR A 7 -6.44 17.24 -11.26
N PRO A 8 -6.96 18.30 -10.59
CA PRO A 8 -8.37 18.33 -10.18
C PRO A 8 -9.36 18.16 -11.35
N ARG A 9 -9.06 18.75 -12.52
CA ARG A 9 -9.90 18.61 -13.72
C ARG A 9 -9.84 17.18 -14.27
N LEU A 10 -8.65 16.59 -14.30
CA LEU A 10 -8.44 15.20 -14.73
C LEU A 10 -9.12 14.21 -13.76
N ALA A 11 -9.04 14.44 -12.45
CA ALA A 11 -9.71 13.63 -11.45
C ALA A 11 -11.24 13.69 -11.61
N ASN A 12 -11.79 14.89 -11.90
CA ASN A 12 -13.20 15.03 -12.21
C ASN A 12 -13.61 14.27 -13.48
N LEU A 13 -12.77 14.28 -14.53
CA LEU A 13 -13.00 13.45 -15.73
C LEU A 13 -13.06 11.96 -15.37
N PHE A 14 -12.12 11.46 -14.57
CA PHE A 14 -12.07 10.06 -14.17
C PHE A 14 -13.29 9.65 -13.32
N GLY A 15 -13.77 10.56 -12.45
CA GLY A 15 -14.98 10.33 -11.67
C GLY A 15 -16.26 10.28 -12.51
N GLN A 16 -16.30 11.03 -13.62
CA GLN A 16 -17.45 11.04 -14.54
C GLN A 16 -17.41 9.87 -15.54
N TYR A 17 -16.23 9.48 -16.01
CA TYR A 17 -16.03 8.46 -17.02
C TYR A 17 -15.05 7.41 -16.51
N LEU A 18 -15.56 6.41 -15.76
CA LEU A 18 -14.71 5.37 -15.16
C LEU A 18 -13.93 4.55 -16.20
N GLY A 19 -14.43 4.43 -17.45
CA GLY A 19 -13.69 3.82 -18.57
C GLY A 19 -12.38 4.55 -18.92
N MET A 20 -12.29 5.85 -18.60
CA MET A 20 -11.10 6.67 -18.77
C MET A 20 -10.24 6.75 -17.51
N ALA A 21 -10.65 6.14 -16.40
CA ALA A 21 -9.88 6.09 -15.15
C ALA A 21 -8.70 5.11 -15.29
N ILE A 22 -7.71 5.57 -16.04
CA ILE A 22 -6.53 4.82 -16.46
C ILE A 22 -5.34 5.22 -15.60
N PHE A 23 -4.66 4.23 -15.06
CA PHE A 23 -3.51 4.40 -14.21
C PHE A 23 -2.37 3.53 -14.68
N ARG A 24 -1.15 3.91 -14.33
CA ARG A 24 0.00 3.04 -14.48
C ARG A 24 0.07 2.09 -13.29
N ARG A 25 0.23 0.79 -13.54
CA ARG A 25 0.36 -0.21 -12.47
C ARG A 25 1.76 -0.30 -11.85
N PHE A 26 2.74 0.38 -12.44
CA PHE A 26 4.13 0.41 -11.98
C PHE A 26 4.73 -0.99 -11.76
N ALA A 27 4.51 -1.89 -12.72
CA ALA A 27 4.79 -3.33 -12.56
C ALA A 27 6.23 -3.62 -12.11
N ARG A 28 7.21 -2.92 -12.71
CA ARG A 28 8.63 -3.05 -12.35
C ARG A 28 8.90 -2.63 -10.90
N LEU A 29 8.30 -1.54 -10.44
CA LEU A 29 8.54 -1.01 -9.08
C LEU A 29 7.87 -1.88 -8.03
N ASN A 30 6.65 -2.37 -8.29
CA ASN A 30 5.99 -3.31 -7.38
C ASN A 30 6.75 -4.64 -7.28
N ALA A 31 7.25 -5.18 -8.40
CA ALA A 31 8.09 -6.37 -8.38
C ALA A 31 9.39 -6.13 -7.60
N GLN A 32 10.06 -5.00 -7.84
CA GLN A 32 11.28 -4.63 -7.11
C GLN A 32 11.02 -4.54 -5.60
N ASN A 33 9.92 -3.91 -5.19
CA ASN A 33 9.53 -3.78 -3.78
C ASN A 33 9.30 -5.16 -3.13
N LEU A 34 8.56 -6.04 -3.80
CA LEU A 34 8.32 -7.41 -3.31
C LEU A 34 9.62 -8.22 -3.20
N LEU A 35 10.51 -8.11 -4.18
CA LEU A 35 11.82 -8.78 -4.14
C LEU A 35 12.69 -8.28 -2.98
N CYS A 36 12.70 -6.97 -2.71
CA CYS A 36 13.38 -6.40 -1.55
C CYS A 36 12.80 -6.94 -0.24
N MET A 37 11.46 -6.98 -0.10
CA MET A 37 10.82 -7.56 1.09
C MET A 37 11.14 -9.05 1.27
N GLN A 38 11.21 -9.83 0.19
CA GLN A 38 11.63 -11.24 0.26
C GLN A 38 13.04 -11.38 0.81
N ALA A 39 13.98 -10.54 0.35
CA ALA A 39 15.34 -10.55 0.86
C ALA A 39 15.41 -10.15 2.35
N GLU A 40 14.64 -9.14 2.77
CA GLU A 40 14.55 -8.77 4.19
C GLU A 40 14.01 -9.90 5.06
N ILE A 41 12.96 -10.58 4.61
CA ILE A 41 12.35 -11.73 5.31
C ILE A 41 13.34 -12.90 5.39
N ALA A 42 14.04 -13.21 4.29
CA ALA A 42 15.03 -14.28 4.26
C ALA A 42 16.21 -13.99 5.22
N GLN A 43 16.64 -12.73 5.33
CA GLN A 43 17.66 -12.35 6.32
C GLN A 43 17.15 -12.54 7.76
N LEU A 44 15.90 -12.15 8.04
CA LEU A 44 15.31 -12.32 9.36
C LEU A 44 15.08 -13.79 9.73
N GLU A 45 14.77 -14.64 8.76
CA GLU A 45 14.68 -16.09 8.93
C GLU A 45 16.04 -16.66 9.36
N LEU A 46 17.11 -16.32 8.64
CA LEU A 46 18.47 -16.71 9.00
C LEU A 46 18.87 -16.21 10.40
N ASP A 47 18.61 -14.94 10.71
CA ASP A 47 18.90 -14.36 12.03
C ASP A 47 18.15 -15.13 13.14
N LEU A 48 16.88 -15.49 12.91
CA LEU A 48 16.08 -16.22 13.88
C LEU A 48 16.64 -17.62 14.13
N ASP A 49 17.04 -18.32 13.08
CA ASP A 49 17.65 -19.66 13.17
C ASP A 49 18.97 -19.62 13.95
N LEU A 50 19.80 -18.61 13.70
CA LEU A 50 21.05 -18.41 14.43
C LEU A 50 20.80 -18.15 15.92
N VAL A 51 19.89 -17.25 16.26
CA VAL A 51 19.56 -16.96 17.66
C VAL A 51 18.93 -18.18 18.34
N ALA A 52 18.07 -18.92 17.63
CA ALA A 52 17.47 -20.14 18.15
C ALA A 52 18.53 -21.21 18.45
N LEU A 53 19.55 -21.33 17.60
CA LEU A 53 20.68 -22.22 17.82
C LEU A 53 21.51 -21.79 19.04
N GLU A 54 21.84 -20.51 19.17
CA GLU A 54 22.55 -19.98 20.33
C GLU A 54 21.78 -20.21 21.63
N ASP A 55 20.46 -19.99 21.63
CA ASP A 55 19.60 -20.25 22.78
C ASP A 55 19.58 -21.73 23.19
N SER A 56 19.61 -22.64 22.20
CA SER A 56 19.67 -24.09 22.45
C SER A 56 20.99 -24.56 23.06
N GLN A 57 22.08 -23.83 22.82
CA GLN A 57 23.42 -24.10 23.34
C GLN A 57 23.73 -23.33 24.63
N SER A 58 22.80 -22.49 25.09
CA SER A 58 22.97 -21.67 26.28
C SER A 58 23.09 -22.52 27.54
N SER A 59 23.80 -22.02 28.56
CA SER A 59 23.81 -22.62 29.90
C SER A 59 22.53 -22.38 30.69
N ASP A 60 21.64 -21.48 30.23
CA ASP A 60 20.35 -21.19 30.85
C ASP A 60 19.28 -22.21 30.41
N PRO A 61 18.73 -23.04 31.32
CA PRO A 61 17.68 -24.01 31.00
C PRO A 61 16.42 -23.40 30.40
N ASN A 62 16.10 -22.14 30.73
CA ASN A 62 14.94 -21.44 30.18
C ASN A 62 15.16 -21.13 28.69
N ARG A 63 16.35 -20.66 28.31
CA ARG A 63 16.71 -20.35 26.92
C ARG A 63 16.72 -21.60 26.04
N GLN A 64 17.26 -22.71 26.54
CA GLN A 64 17.21 -24.00 25.84
C GLN A 64 15.78 -24.46 25.52
N SER A 65 14.83 -24.02 26.34
CA SER A 65 13.43 -24.41 26.28
C SER A 65 12.59 -23.50 25.37
N PHE A 66 13.13 -22.38 24.86
CA PHE A 66 12.39 -21.42 24.03
C PHE A 66 11.84 -22.01 22.74
N GLN A 67 12.60 -22.90 22.08
CA GLN A 67 12.15 -23.58 20.86
C GLN A 67 10.93 -24.48 21.09
N LYS A 68 10.73 -24.96 22.32
CA LYS A 68 9.65 -25.88 22.69
C LYS A 68 8.45 -25.16 23.30
N TYR A 69 8.69 -24.08 24.03
CA TYR A 69 7.67 -23.43 24.86
C TYR A 69 7.62 -21.91 24.61
N VAL A 70 6.66 -21.50 23.77
CA VAL A 70 6.42 -20.09 23.42
C VAL A 70 6.12 -19.21 24.64
N HIS A 71 5.47 -19.76 25.67
CA HIS A 71 5.20 -18.98 26.88
C HIS A 71 6.49 -18.62 27.63
N LEU A 72 7.52 -19.47 27.64
CA LEU A 72 8.83 -19.16 28.22
C LEU A 72 9.58 -18.12 27.37
N LEU A 73 9.53 -18.27 26.04
CA LEU A 73 10.10 -17.30 25.11
C LEU A 73 9.51 -15.89 25.31
N LYS A 74 8.19 -15.82 25.56
CA LYS A 74 7.47 -14.57 25.81
C LYS A 74 7.65 -14.04 27.25
N ALA A 75 7.77 -14.94 28.23
CA ALA A 75 7.82 -14.60 29.65
C ALA A 75 9.23 -14.33 30.18
N ALA A 76 10.29 -14.65 29.42
CA ALA A 76 11.65 -14.22 29.71
C ALA A 76 11.64 -12.72 30.07
N GLU A 77 11.91 -12.43 31.35
CA GLU A 77 11.53 -11.18 32.02
C GLU A 77 11.90 -9.94 31.19
N GLY A 78 10.91 -9.15 30.80
CA GLY A 78 11.12 -7.81 30.24
C GLY A 78 11.44 -7.72 28.73
N SER A 79 10.78 -8.48 27.85
CA SER A 79 10.86 -8.30 26.37
C SER A 79 12.24 -8.45 25.70
N ASP A 80 13.27 -8.82 26.46
CA ASP A 80 14.66 -8.76 26.03
C ASP A 80 15.16 -10.09 25.41
N SER A 81 14.30 -11.10 25.26
CA SER A 81 14.62 -12.25 24.40
C SER A 81 14.85 -11.75 22.97
N LEU A 82 16.10 -11.83 22.52
CA LEU A 82 16.49 -11.48 21.15
C LEU A 82 15.69 -12.31 20.14
N GLN A 83 15.46 -13.59 20.44
CA GLN A 83 14.66 -14.49 19.63
C GLN A 83 13.21 -14.01 19.52
N TRP A 84 12.60 -13.59 20.63
CA TRP A 84 11.23 -13.07 20.62
C TRP A 84 11.13 -11.75 19.84
N ARG A 85 12.11 -10.85 19.99
CA ARG A 85 12.17 -9.59 19.25
C ARG A 85 12.28 -9.83 17.75
N LYS A 86 13.20 -10.69 17.31
CA LYS A 86 13.36 -11.09 15.91
C LYS A 86 12.10 -11.76 15.36
N LEU A 87 11.44 -12.60 16.17
CA LEU A 87 10.16 -13.21 15.79
C LEU A 87 9.05 -12.18 15.58
N MET A 88 8.96 -11.15 16.42
CA MET A 88 7.96 -10.08 16.25
C MET A 88 8.26 -9.23 15.02
N GLU A 89 9.52 -8.92 14.76
CA GLU A 89 9.97 -8.21 13.56
C GLU A 89 9.60 -9.00 12.29
N LEU A 90 9.93 -10.29 12.24
CA LEU A 90 9.59 -11.20 11.14
C LEU A 90 8.07 -11.27 10.91
N ARG A 91 7.26 -11.37 11.97
CA ARG A 91 5.79 -11.36 11.85
C ARG A 91 5.27 -10.06 11.25
N GLY A 92 5.86 -8.92 11.64
CA GLY A 92 5.54 -7.62 11.07
C GLY A 92 5.81 -7.58 9.57
N LYS A 93 7.03 -7.99 9.18
CA LYS A 93 7.47 -8.02 7.77
C LYS A 93 6.70 -8.99 6.91
N LEU A 94 6.40 -10.19 7.41
CA LEU A 94 5.57 -11.17 6.72
C LEU A 94 4.17 -10.62 6.44
N ARG A 95 3.57 -9.91 7.39
CA ARG A 95 2.26 -9.26 7.18
C ARG A 95 2.34 -8.20 6.09
N GLU A 96 3.33 -7.31 6.16
CA GLU A 96 3.53 -6.25 5.15
C GLU A 96 3.75 -6.84 3.75
N TYR A 97 4.60 -7.86 3.64
CA TYR A 97 4.86 -8.58 2.40
C TYR A 97 3.60 -9.25 1.85
N ASN A 98 2.86 -9.98 2.67
CA ASN A 98 1.64 -10.67 2.25
C ASN A 98 0.57 -9.68 1.78
N GLU A 99 0.40 -8.56 2.49
CA GLU A 99 -0.51 -7.48 2.09
C GLU A 99 -0.09 -6.87 0.75
N ALA A 100 1.19 -6.52 0.59
CA ALA A 100 1.73 -5.96 -0.66
C ALA A 100 1.60 -6.94 -1.83
N LEU A 101 1.83 -8.24 -1.58
CA LEU A 101 1.71 -9.28 -2.59
C LEU A 101 0.27 -9.42 -3.07
N LEU A 102 -0.70 -9.47 -2.15
CA LEU A 102 -2.13 -9.53 -2.48
C LEU A 102 -2.57 -8.29 -3.28
N GLN A 103 -2.15 -7.10 -2.86
CA GLN A 103 -2.43 -5.85 -3.59
C GLN A 103 -1.86 -5.90 -5.02
N ASN A 104 -0.61 -6.36 -5.17
CA ASN A 104 0.01 -6.47 -6.49
C ASN A 104 -0.66 -7.54 -7.36
N MET A 105 -1.13 -8.66 -6.78
CA MET A 105 -1.93 -9.64 -7.51
C MET A 105 -3.23 -9.04 -8.05
N GLU A 106 -3.94 -8.26 -7.24
CA GLU A 106 -5.17 -7.58 -7.68
C GLU A 106 -4.89 -6.56 -8.79
N ILE A 107 -3.81 -5.78 -8.66
CA ILE A 107 -3.37 -4.84 -9.70
C ILE A 107 -3.01 -5.58 -11.00
N CYS A 108 -2.34 -6.74 -10.93
CA CYS A 108 -1.99 -7.54 -12.10
C CYS A 108 -3.21 -8.19 -12.78
N ARG A 109 -4.30 -8.42 -12.04
CA ARG A 109 -5.58 -8.94 -12.57
C ARG A 109 -6.39 -7.89 -13.32
N MET A 110 -6.07 -6.60 -13.15
CA MET A 110 -6.76 -5.53 -13.87
C MET A 110 -6.47 -5.62 -15.38
N GLU A 111 -7.51 -5.34 -16.16
CA GLU A 111 -7.41 -5.35 -17.61
C GLU A 111 -6.63 -4.12 -18.12
N PRO A 112 -5.88 -4.28 -19.22
CA PRO A 112 -5.34 -3.13 -19.92
C PRO A 112 -6.48 -2.22 -20.41
N PRO A 113 -6.26 -0.90 -20.50
CA PRO A 113 -7.28 0.00 -21.00
C PRO A 113 -7.64 -0.31 -22.46
N GLY A 114 -8.92 -0.17 -22.80
CA GLY A 114 -9.36 -0.22 -24.19
C GLY A 114 -8.68 0.86 -25.02
N GLU A 115 -8.30 0.52 -26.25
CA GLU A 115 -7.55 1.44 -27.12
C GLU A 115 -8.30 2.76 -27.39
N ARG A 116 -9.63 2.68 -27.53
CA ARG A 116 -10.50 3.85 -27.70
C ARG A 116 -10.45 4.80 -26.51
N ASP A 117 -10.58 4.26 -25.29
CA ASP A 117 -10.60 5.07 -24.06
C ASP A 117 -9.23 5.69 -23.80
N LEU A 118 -8.15 4.93 -24.04
CA LEU A 118 -6.78 5.42 -23.92
C LEU A 118 -6.49 6.55 -24.92
N ASN A 119 -6.91 6.40 -26.18
CA ASN A 119 -6.73 7.45 -27.19
C ASN A 119 -7.58 8.69 -26.89
N THR A 120 -8.80 8.49 -26.38
CA THR A 120 -9.67 9.60 -25.95
C THR A 120 -9.03 10.38 -24.81
N LEU A 121 -8.47 9.69 -23.81
CA LEU A 121 -7.76 10.31 -22.69
C LEU A 121 -6.54 11.10 -23.18
N ARG A 122 -5.71 10.50 -24.04
CA ARG A 122 -4.53 11.17 -24.61
C ARG A 122 -4.91 12.43 -25.38
N GLY A 123 -5.93 12.36 -26.23
CA GLY A 123 -6.46 13.53 -26.93
C GLY A 123 -6.95 14.60 -25.96
N TRP A 124 -7.69 14.22 -24.92
CA TRP A 124 -8.14 15.13 -23.88
C TRP A 124 -6.99 15.86 -23.17
N LEU A 125 -5.89 15.15 -22.87
CA LEU A 125 -4.70 15.74 -22.23
C LEU A 125 -4.02 16.79 -23.12
N GLU A 126 -4.06 16.61 -24.44
CA GLU A 126 -3.41 17.49 -25.41
C GLU A 126 -4.22 18.73 -25.82
N MET A 127 -5.55 18.64 -25.79
CA MET A 127 -6.45 19.71 -26.25
C MET A 127 -6.39 20.96 -25.35
N PRO A 128 -6.20 22.18 -25.91
CA PRO A 128 -6.14 23.43 -25.14
C PRO A 128 -7.38 23.71 -24.28
N GLU A 129 -8.56 23.36 -24.78
CA GLU A 129 -9.84 23.55 -24.11
C GLU A 129 -10.04 22.54 -22.96
N CYS A 130 -9.21 21.49 -22.91
CA CYS A 130 -9.28 20.37 -21.98
C CYS A 130 -8.04 20.34 -21.05
N GLY A 131 -7.17 19.34 -21.18
CA GLY A 131 -5.98 19.19 -20.35
C GLY A 131 -4.92 20.26 -20.61
N ASN A 132 -4.95 20.95 -21.75
CA ASN A 132 -4.02 22.03 -22.09
C ASN A 132 -2.54 21.66 -21.89
N ARG A 133 -2.19 20.38 -22.14
CA ARG A 133 -0.83 19.84 -21.97
C ARG A 133 -0.23 20.17 -20.59
N PHE A 134 -1.06 20.11 -19.54
CA PHE A 134 -0.61 20.46 -18.19
C PHE A 134 0.45 19.49 -17.65
N LEU A 135 0.40 18.21 -18.08
CA LEU A 135 1.42 17.22 -17.75
C LEU A 135 2.70 17.49 -18.54
N ARG A 136 3.84 17.54 -17.85
CA ARG A 136 5.15 17.82 -18.46
C ARG A 136 6.19 16.78 -18.08
N GLY A 137 7.22 16.64 -18.93
CA GLY A 137 8.35 15.77 -18.69
C GLY A 137 7.93 14.32 -18.38
N ASN A 138 8.29 13.83 -17.21
CA ASN A 138 7.99 12.46 -16.79
C ASN A 138 6.50 12.18 -16.59
N GLU A 139 5.72 13.18 -16.20
CA GLU A 139 4.28 13.00 -15.95
C GLU A 139 3.52 12.73 -17.26
N ALA A 140 3.90 13.41 -18.34
CA ALA A 140 3.32 13.18 -19.66
C ALA A 140 3.60 11.75 -20.15
N ARG A 141 4.76 11.18 -19.82
CA ARG A 141 5.16 9.83 -20.24
C ARG A 141 4.35 8.72 -19.58
N ILE A 142 3.67 8.99 -18.45
CA ILE A 142 2.90 7.99 -17.70
C ILE A 142 1.84 7.35 -18.60
N PHE A 143 1.07 8.15 -19.34
CA PHE A 143 -0.03 7.70 -20.20
C PHE A 143 0.42 7.07 -21.53
N HIS A 144 1.73 6.94 -21.75
CA HIS A 144 2.35 6.22 -22.86
C HIS A 144 3.12 4.97 -22.41
N ALA A 145 3.10 4.65 -21.12
CA ALA A 145 3.74 3.46 -20.60
C ALA A 145 3.03 2.18 -21.07
N PRO A 146 3.74 1.03 -21.18
CA PRO A 146 3.14 -0.24 -21.56
C PRO A 146 2.34 -0.90 -20.42
N ASP A 147 2.55 -0.48 -19.17
CA ASP A 147 1.94 -1.05 -17.97
C ASP A 147 0.77 -0.19 -17.46
N LEU A 148 -0.19 0.09 -18.33
CA LEU A 148 -1.43 0.79 -18.00
C LEU A 148 -2.54 -0.21 -17.66
N VAL A 149 -3.40 0.20 -16.73
CA VAL A 149 -4.59 -0.53 -16.29
C VAL A 149 -5.78 0.42 -16.20
N ALA A 150 -6.98 -0.07 -16.47
CA ALA A 150 -8.21 0.68 -16.25
C ALA A 150 -8.91 0.17 -14.99
N LEU A 151 -9.46 1.09 -14.18
CA LEU A 151 -10.28 0.69 -13.00
C LEU A 151 -11.60 0.02 -13.41
N SER A 152 -12.03 0.24 -14.65
CA SER A 152 -13.30 -0.19 -15.16
C SER A 152 -13.21 -0.26 -16.67
N THR A 153 -13.39 -1.44 -17.26
CA THR A 153 -13.56 -1.57 -18.71
C THR A 153 -15.05 -1.44 -19.05
N HIS A 154 -15.36 -0.98 -20.26
CA HIS A 154 -16.74 -0.74 -20.71
C HIS A 154 -17.64 -1.99 -20.58
N GLU A 155 -17.06 -3.19 -20.50
CA GLU A 155 -17.77 -4.46 -20.34
C GLU A 155 -18.00 -4.88 -18.87
N ASN A 156 -17.26 -4.34 -17.90
CA ASN A 156 -17.20 -4.87 -16.52
C ASN A 156 -17.27 -3.80 -15.41
N HIS A 157 -17.96 -2.68 -15.67
CA HIS A 157 -17.94 -1.45 -14.88
C HIS A 157 -18.16 -1.56 -13.36
N LYS A 158 -18.79 -2.64 -12.87
CA LYS A 158 -19.15 -2.79 -11.44
C LYS A 158 -18.22 -3.72 -10.66
N ASP A 159 -17.54 -4.65 -11.30
CA ASP A 159 -16.91 -5.78 -10.59
C ASP A 159 -15.44 -5.52 -10.26
N ALA A 160 -14.70 -4.86 -11.14
CA ALA A 160 -13.28 -4.57 -10.94
C ALA A 160 -13.04 -3.54 -9.83
N PHE A 161 -13.76 -2.43 -9.87
CA PHE A 161 -13.65 -1.36 -8.87
C PHE A 161 -14.16 -1.81 -7.49
N THR A 162 -15.31 -2.48 -7.42
CA THR A 162 -15.87 -2.96 -6.14
C THR A 162 -14.93 -3.97 -5.47
N ARG A 163 -14.37 -4.91 -6.24
CA ARG A 163 -13.37 -5.87 -5.72
C ARG A 163 -12.13 -5.15 -5.19
N TRP A 164 -11.61 -4.17 -5.95
CA TRP A 164 -10.45 -3.40 -5.54
C TRP A 164 -10.70 -2.59 -4.26
N VAL A 165 -11.81 -1.85 -4.16
CA VAL A 165 -12.14 -1.05 -2.97
C VAL A 165 -12.38 -1.93 -1.75
N CYS A 166 -13.17 -3.01 -1.89
CA CYS A 166 -13.50 -3.89 -0.77
C CYS A 166 -12.27 -4.62 -0.21
N HIS A 167 -11.30 -4.99 -1.05
CA HIS A 167 -10.11 -5.72 -0.62
C HIS A 167 -8.95 -4.82 -0.20
N THR A 168 -8.84 -3.61 -0.77
CA THR A 168 -7.71 -2.69 -0.54
C THR A 168 -8.02 -1.60 0.49
N GLY A 169 -9.29 -1.17 0.60
CA GLY A 169 -9.65 0.06 1.30
C GLY A 169 -9.92 -0.06 2.80
N VAL A 170 -10.45 -1.18 3.29
CA VAL A 170 -10.92 -1.27 4.69
C VAL A 170 -9.79 -1.24 5.74
N PRO A 171 -8.64 -1.91 5.55
CA PRO A 171 -7.57 -1.89 6.57
C PRO A 171 -6.78 -0.56 6.61
N TRP A 172 -6.60 0.09 5.46
CA TRP A 172 -5.81 1.33 5.35
C TRP A 172 -6.56 2.54 5.87
N PHE A 173 -7.87 2.63 5.61
CA PHE A 173 -8.72 3.72 6.10
C PHE A 173 -8.77 3.75 7.64
N HIS A 174 -8.84 2.59 8.30
CA HIS A 174 -8.79 2.52 9.77
C HIS A 174 -7.46 3.01 10.37
N ARG A 175 -6.33 2.82 9.66
CA ARG A 175 -4.99 3.14 10.18
C ARG A 175 -4.60 4.61 9.98
N LEU A 176 -5.03 5.25 8.89
CA LEU A 176 -4.75 6.66 8.62
C LEU A 176 -5.81 7.60 9.18
N VAL A 177 -7.10 7.31 8.99
CA VAL A 177 -8.18 8.19 9.45
C VAL A 177 -8.29 8.18 10.98
N GLY A 178 -8.04 7.04 11.62
CA GLY A 178 -7.96 6.94 13.08
C GLY A 178 -6.86 7.81 13.70
N HIS A 179 -5.79 8.12 12.95
CA HIS A 179 -4.70 8.98 13.42
C HIS A 179 -5.00 10.48 13.20
N PHE A 180 -5.76 10.84 12.16
CA PHE A 180 -6.17 12.23 11.92
C PHE A 180 -7.32 12.66 12.84
N PHE A 181 -8.28 11.79 13.15
CA PHE A 181 -9.39 12.13 14.05
C PHE A 181 -8.97 12.21 15.53
N LYS A 182 -7.96 11.44 15.98
CA LYS A 182 -7.44 11.55 17.36
C LYS A 182 -6.67 12.84 17.63
N VAL A 183 -6.08 13.45 16.60
CA VAL A 183 -5.35 14.72 16.72
C VAL A 183 -6.30 15.94 16.65
N GLY A 184 -7.49 15.78 16.08
CA GLY A 184 -8.52 16.82 16.00
C GLY A 184 -9.34 17.05 17.28
N GLU A 185 -9.34 16.11 18.22
CA GLU A 185 -10.11 16.20 19.48
C GLU A 185 -9.33 16.84 20.66
N GLN A 186 -8.04 17.16 20.48
CA GLN A 186 -7.20 17.77 21.54
C GLN A 186 -6.91 19.28 21.35
N LEU A 187 -7.54 19.95 20.38
CA LEU A 187 -7.31 21.38 20.14
C LEU A 187 -8.61 22.19 19.99
N ILE A 188 -9.60 21.98 20.86
CA ILE A 188 -10.64 23.00 21.12
C ILE A 188 -10.95 23.02 22.62
N PHE A 189 -10.96 24.24 23.20
CA PHE A 189 -11.09 24.68 24.60
C PHE A 189 -9.75 24.92 25.33
N PRO A 190 -9.48 26.15 25.82
CA PRO A 190 -10.40 27.01 26.60
C PRO A 190 -10.60 28.41 25.95
N ILE A 191 -11.65 29.17 26.25
CA ILE A 191 -11.72 30.32 27.20
C ILE A 191 -13.19 30.82 27.02
N LEU A 192 -14.05 30.89 28.04
CA LEU A 192 -14.27 32.07 28.90
C LEU A 192 -15.16 31.69 30.11
N GLU A 193 -14.62 31.86 31.31
CA GLU A 193 -15.38 32.34 32.46
C GLU A 193 -15.46 33.87 32.42
N GLY A 194 -16.56 34.45 32.91
CA GLY A 194 -16.60 35.82 33.42
C GLY A 194 -17.63 36.73 32.75
N GLY A 195 -18.75 36.97 33.45
CA GLY A 195 -19.76 37.99 33.12
C GLY A 195 -21.12 37.68 33.69
#